data_AF-H6LDG6-F1
#
_entry.id   AF-H6LDG6-F1
#
_cell.length_a   1.000
_cell.length_b   1.000
_cell.length_c   1.000
_cell.angle_alpha   90.00
_cell.angle_beta   90.00
_cell.angle_gamma   90.00
#
_symmetry.space_group_name_H-M   'P 1'
#
loop_
_entity.id
_entity.type
_entity.pdbx_description
1 polymer ?
#
loop_
_entity_poly.entity_id
_entity_poly.type
_entity_poly.pdbx_seq_one_letter_code
_entity_poly.pdbx_strand_id
1 'polypeptide(L)'
;MKEKILTWVLLIASVVSMPLILSGCFASDMITSDQEKIMGDWYDSDSKGYFLFQDDGTYRSGYGLYSDNAGGYYELKKDVLCLTMTYTILDGQKQNVLTSDQQVTELKYRFDLSGNLVIRSESNTINFSRIDPQTNDIPEEQPEEAFQGLYQGVEEAVFYYFHGNGNVSRSTTSNDKTYNGTYTVSGNTLSFNFDDESHTFTFNFDTENQLTLSNDTGQTTHYKKIN
;
A
#
# COMPACT_ATOMS: atom_id res chain seq x y z
N MET A 1 -12.10 24.77 11.15
CA MET A 1 -12.26 23.78 10.06
C MET A 1 -11.25 22.63 10.27
N LYS A 2 -11.25 22.05 11.47
CA LYS A 2 -10.20 21.15 11.98
C LYS A 2 -10.83 19.93 12.68
N GLU A 3 -11.75 19.20 12.04
CA GLU A 3 -12.35 17.98 12.65
C GLU A 3 -12.86 16.97 11.61
N LYS A 4 -12.11 16.65 10.55
CA LYS A 4 -12.57 15.63 9.56
C LYS A 4 -11.54 14.61 9.07
N ILE A 5 -10.33 14.57 9.62
CA ILE A 5 -9.28 13.65 9.11
C ILE A 5 -9.06 12.43 10.04
N LEU A 6 -9.63 12.42 11.24
CA LEU A 6 -9.53 11.30 12.17
C LEU A 6 -10.77 10.40 12.10
N THR A 7 -11.07 9.83 10.93
CA THR A 7 -12.26 8.96 10.75
C THR A 7 -11.98 7.67 9.96
N TRP A 8 -10.71 7.26 9.82
CA TRP A 8 -10.37 6.01 9.13
C TRP A 8 -9.90 4.87 10.03
N VAL A 9 -9.84 5.06 11.37
CA VAL A 9 -9.33 4.03 12.30
C VAL A 9 -10.36 3.55 13.36
N LEU A 10 -11.58 4.08 13.41
CA LEU A 10 -12.53 3.74 14.48
C LEU A 10 -13.99 3.70 13.98
N LEU A 11 -14.36 2.65 13.26
CA LEU A 11 -15.76 2.26 13.08
C LEU A 11 -15.86 0.84 12.54
N ILE A 12 -16.02 -0.14 13.43
CA ILE A 12 -17.01 -1.24 13.38
C ILE A 12 -16.97 -1.89 14.77
N ALA A 13 -17.83 -1.41 15.66
CA ALA A 13 -18.21 -2.08 16.88
C ALA A 13 -19.73 -2.07 16.94
N SER A 14 -20.38 -3.18 16.59
CA SER A 14 -21.67 -3.58 17.19
C SER A 14 -22.12 -5.00 16.77
N VAL A 15 -22.09 -5.89 17.78
CA VAL A 15 -23.12 -6.88 18.18
C VAL A 15 -23.71 -7.84 17.11
N VAL A 16 -23.54 -9.16 17.31
CA VAL A 16 -24.55 -10.13 17.82
C VAL A 16 -23.98 -11.55 17.72
N SER A 17 -23.91 -12.22 18.86
CA SER A 17 -23.69 -13.66 19.02
C SER A 17 -24.91 -14.48 18.56
N MET A 18 -24.72 -15.50 17.72
CA MET A 18 -25.66 -16.63 17.59
C MET A 18 -24.93 -17.92 17.15
N PRO A 19 -25.46 -19.11 17.51
CA PRO A 19 -24.70 -20.36 17.53
C PRO A 19 -24.58 -21.03 16.16
N LEU A 20 -23.45 -21.71 15.97
CA LEU A 20 -23.15 -22.61 14.85
C LEU A 20 -24.14 -23.78 14.81
N ILE A 21 -24.87 -23.91 13.70
CA ILE A 21 -25.48 -25.17 13.27
C ILE A 21 -24.51 -25.84 12.31
N LEU A 22 -24.03 -27.03 12.71
CA LEU A 22 -23.24 -27.95 11.90
C LEU A 22 -24.11 -28.64 10.85
N SER A 23 -23.77 -28.42 9.59
CA SER A 23 -24.00 -29.31 8.44
C SER A 23 -23.11 -28.74 7.31
N GLY A 24 -22.23 -29.47 6.61
CA GLY A 24 -22.15 -30.88 6.30
C GLY A 24 -21.85 -30.96 4.81
N CYS A 25 -20.60 -31.34 4.46
CA CYS A 25 -20.08 -31.63 3.10
C CYS A 25 -20.08 -30.50 2.04
N PHE A 26 -19.05 -30.50 1.19
CA PHE A 26 -18.78 -29.65 0.00
C PHE A 26 -17.93 -28.37 0.14
N ALA A 27 -17.29 -28.06 1.27
CA ALA A 27 -16.51 -26.81 1.40
C ALA A 27 -15.00 -26.91 1.06
N SER A 28 -14.40 -28.10 0.91
CA SER A 28 -12.94 -28.20 0.77
C SER A 28 -12.41 -27.75 -0.60
N ASP A 29 -13.11 -28.10 -1.70
CA ASP A 29 -12.58 -27.88 -3.06
C ASP A 29 -12.73 -26.42 -3.55
N MET A 30 -13.73 -25.69 -3.04
CA MET A 30 -13.89 -24.26 -3.36
C MET A 30 -12.82 -23.41 -2.65
N ILE A 31 -12.54 -23.72 -1.38
CA ILE A 31 -11.60 -22.93 -0.54
C ILE A 31 -10.16 -23.06 -1.05
N THR A 32 -9.73 -24.25 -1.48
CA THR A 32 -8.39 -24.42 -2.08
C THR A 32 -8.24 -23.66 -3.39
N SER A 33 -9.30 -23.59 -4.21
CA SER A 33 -9.25 -22.89 -5.50
C SER A 33 -9.18 -21.37 -5.37
N ASP A 34 -9.83 -20.80 -4.35
CA ASP A 34 -9.80 -19.35 -4.12
C ASP A 34 -8.54 -18.93 -3.37
N GLN A 35 -7.96 -19.81 -2.55
CA GLN A 35 -6.65 -19.59 -1.93
C GLN A 35 -5.56 -19.41 -2.98
N GLU A 36 -5.50 -20.28 -4.00
CA GLU A 36 -4.54 -20.13 -5.10
C GLU A 36 -4.80 -18.88 -5.95
N LYS A 37 -6.06 -18.50 -6.13
CA LYS A 37 -6.44 -17.31 -6.92
C LYS A 37 -6.11 -16.00 -6.22
N ILE A 38 -6.28 -15.91 -4.90
CA ILE A 38 -6.05 -14.64 -4.19
C ILE A 38 -4.57 -14.32 -4.05
N MET A 39 -3.68 -15.30 -4.16
CA MET A 39 -2.24 -15.08 -4.02
C MET A 39 -1.67 -14.14 -5.08
N GLY A 40 -0.68 -13.35 -4.67
CA GLY A 40 0.02 -12.37 -5.50
C GLY A 40 -0.37 -10.93 -5.17
N ASP A 41 0.11 -10.03 -6.03
CA ASP A 41 0.00 -8.60 -5.86
C ASP A 41 -1.27 -8.06 -6.55
N TRP A 42 -1.95 -7.15 -5.86
CA TRP A 42 -3.24 -6.58 -6.23
C TRP A 42 -3.22 -5.08 -6.04
N TYR A 43 -3.69 -4.34 -7.04
CA TYR A 43 -3.71 -2.88 -6.99
C TYR A 43 -4.96 -2.31 -7.62
N ASP A 44 -5.47 -1.25 -7.01
CA ASP A 44 -6.58 -0.44 -7.51
C ASP A 44 -6.08 0.99 -7.75
N SER A 45 -6.12 1.44 -9.00
CA SER A 45 -5.62 2.75 -9.42
C SER A 45 -6.42 3.91 -8.84
N ASP A 46 -7.71 3.72 -8.59
CA ASP A 46 -8.60 4.80 -8.14
C ASP A 46 -8.40 5.11 -6.65
N SER A 47 -8.41 4.08 -5.81
CA SER A 47 -8.17 4.21 -4.36
C SER A 47 -6.69 4.25 -4.00
N LYS A 48 -5.81 3.88 -4.95
CA LYS A 48 -4.38 3.62 -4.74
C LYS A 48 -4.13 2.53 -3.69
N GLY A 49 -5.12 1.67 -3.41
CA GLY A 49 -4.96 0.57 -2.47
C GLY A 49 -4.10 -0.54 -3.06
N TYR A 50 -3.23 -1.13 -2.24
CA TYR A 50 -2.38 -2.26 -2.60
C TYR A 50 -2.51 -3.40 -1.59
N PHE A 51 -2.53 -4.64 -2.09
CA PHE A 51 -2.40 -5.85 -1.29
C PHE A 51 -1.40 -6.82 -1.92
N LEU A 52 -0.64 -7.53 -1.08
CA LEU A 52 0.05 -8.76 -1.46
C LEU A 52 -0.41 -9.89 -0.54
N PHE A 53 -0.90 -10.98 -1.12
CA PHE A 53 -1.24 -12.21 -0.40
C PHE A 53 -0.24 -13.32 -0.71
N GLN A 54 0.34 -13.95 0.31
CA GLN A 54 1.39 -14.96 0.20
C GLN A 54 0.88 -16.37 0.49
N ASP A 55 1.59 -17.39 -0.01
CA ASP A 55 1.23 -18.81 0.19
C ASP A 55 1.26 -19.26 1.66
N ASP A 56 2.08 -18.60 2.48
CA ASP A 56 2.19 -18.85 3.92
C ASP A 56 1.02 -18.31 4.75
N GLY A 57 0.01 -17.72 4.11
CA GLY A 57 -1.16 -17.13 4.76
C GLY A 57 -0.92 -15.73 5.32
N THR A 58 0.20 -15.09 4.99
CA THR A 58 0.46 -13.69 5.34
C THR A 58 0.01 -12.72 4.24
N TYR A 59 -0.32 -11.51 4.65
CA TYR A 59 -0.60 -10.42 3.72
C TYR A 59 0.16 -9.16 4.10
N ARG A 60 0.41 -8.34 3.07
CA ARG A 60 0.86 -6.95 3.18
C ARG A 60 -0.17 -6.05 2.51
N SER A 61 -0.31 -4.84 3.01
CA SER A 61 -1.24 -3.85 2.49
C SER A 61 -0.70 -2.45 2.63
N GLY A 62 -1.10 -1.57 1.72
CA GLY A 62 -0.63 -0.19 1.76
C GLY A 62 -1.37 0.74 0.82
N TYR A 63 -0.95 2.00 0.88
CA TYR A 63 -1.34 3.05 -0.05
C TYR A 63 -0.21 3.26 -1.06
N GLY A 64 -0.53 3.16 -2.35
CA GLY A 64 0.43 3.19 -3.45
C GLY A 64 0.91 1.80 -3.86
N LEU A 65 1.33 1.68 -5.11
CA LEU A 65 1.86 0.44 -5.69
C LEU A 65 3.12 -0.02 -4.94
N TYR A 66 3.16 -1.30 -4.54
CA TYR A 66 4.27 -1.91 -3.77
C TYR A 66 4.54 -1.29 -2.39
N SER A 67 3.56 -0.57 -1.84
CA SER A 67 3.64 0.02 -0.51
C SER A 67 3.29 -1.01 0.57
N ASP A 68 4.10 -1.08 1.64
CA ASP A 68 3.85 -1.92 2.80
C ASP A 68 3.67 -1.00 4.01
N ASN A 69 2.42 -0.68 4.34
CA ASN A 69 2.08 0.13 5.50
C ASN A 69 1.57 -0.71 6.67
N ALA A 70 1.03 -1.89 6.40
CA ALA A 70 0.48 -2.78 7.40
C ALA A 70 0.42 -4.22 6.88
N GLY A 71 0.40 -5.18 7.78
CA GLY A 71 0.26 -6.57 7.39
C GLY A 71 -0.04 -7.50 8.55
N GLY A 72 -0.15 -8.77 8.22
CA GLY A 72 -0.45 -9.83 9.17
C GLY A 72 -0.91 -11.08 8.47
N TYR A 73 -1.94 -11.73 9.00
CA TYR A 73 -2.45 -13.00 8.48
C TYR A 73 -3.78 -12.80 7.79
N TYR A 74 -4.02 -13.58 6.74
CA TYR A 74 -5.32 -13.65 6.10
C TYR A 74 -5.88 -15.07 6.13
N GLU A 75 -7.20 -15.15 6.17
CA GLU A 75 -7.94 -16.40 6.05
C GLU A 75 -9.09 -16.19 5.07
N LEU A 76 -9.25 -17.11 4.12
CA LEU A 76 -10.41 -17.16 3.26
C LEU A 76 -11.50 -18.03 3.87
N LYS A 77 -12.63 -17.40 4.14
CA LYS A 77 -13.91 -18.06 4.40
C LYS A 77 -14.79 -17.90 3.16
N LYS A 78 -15.88 -18.65 3.10
CA LYS A 78 -16.84 -18.56 2.00
C LYS A 78 -17.31 -17.10 1.83
N ASP A 79 -16.97 -16.49 0.70
CA ASP A 79 -17.27 -15.10 0.32
C ASP A 79 -16.74 -14.01 1.29
N VAL A 80 -15.86 -14.36 2.24
CA VAL A 80 -15.31 -13.45 3.25
C VAL A 80 -13.79 -13.62 3.35
N LEU A 81 -13.06 -12.53 3.17
CA LEU A 81 -11.63 -12.38 3.42
C LEU A 81 -11.46 -11.82 4.83
N CYS A 82 -10.90 -12.61 5.73
CA CYS A 82 -10.58 -12.20 7.09
C CYS A 82 -9.12 -11.72 7.13
N LEU A 83 -8.89 -10.48 7.55
CA LEU A 83 -7.56 -9.91 7.75
C LEU A 83 -7.30 -9.72 9.23
N THR A 84 -6.26 -10.34 9.75
CA THR A 84 -5.77 -10.13 11.12
C THR A 84 -4.48 -9.33 11.06
N MET A 85 -4.57 -8.04 11.34
CA MET A 85 -3.42 -7.15 11.35
C MET A 85 -2.52 -7.44 12.56
N THR A 86 -1.23 -7.61 12.31
CA THR A 86 -0.23 -7.92 13.34
C THR A 86 0.83 -6.84 13.47
N TYR A 87 0.95 -5.97 12.47
CA TYR A 87 1.86 -4.84 12.49
C TYR A 87 1.36 -3.69 11.62
N THR A 88 1.84 -2.50 11.93
CA THR A 88 1.81 -1.32 11.06
C THR A 88 3.24 -0.80 10.88
N ILE A 89 3.47 -0.04 9.82
CA ILE A 89 4.71 0.70 9.61
C ILE A 89 4.37 2.17 9.86
N LEU A 90 5.04 2.73 10.87
CA LEU A 90 4.90 4.11 11.30
C LEU A 90 6.30 4.71 11.32
N ASP A 91 6.48 5.81 10.59
CA ASP A 91 7.77 6.47 10.42
C ASP A 91 8.87 5.49 9.94
N GLY A 92 8.53 4.65 8.95
CA GLY A 92 9.44 3.64 8.39
C GLY A 92 9.80 2.48 9.32
N GLN A 93 9.28 2.47 10.55
CA GLN A 93 9.55 1.43 11.55
C GLN A 93 8.35 0.51 11.71
N LYS A 94 8.61 -0.80 11.71
CA LYS A 94 7.60 -1.83 11.96
C LYS A 94 7.20 -1.83 13.44
N GLN A 95 5.94 -1.50 13.72
CA GLN A 95 5.34 -1.55 15.04
C GLN A 95 4.36 -2.71 15.13
N ASN A 96 4.60 -3.63 16.08
CA ASN A 96 3.71 -4.77 16.28
C ASN A 96 2.42 -4.33 16.96
N VAL A 97 1.29 -4.84 16.48
CA VAL A 97 -0.01 -4.75 17.14
C VAL A 97 -0.05 -5.82 18.22
N LEU A 98 -0.28 -5.43 19.46
CA LEU A 98 -0.37 -6.35 20.59
C LEU A 98 -1.53 -7.34 20.36
N THR A 99 -1.35 -8.61 20.74
CA THR A 99 -2.35 -9.68 20.56
C THR A 99 -3.69 -9.39 21.22
N SER A 100 -3.74 -8.57 22.27
CA SER A 100 -5.00 -8.12 22.89
C SER A 100 -5.82 -7.18 22.00
N ASP A 101 -5.17 -6.56 21.02
CA ASP A 101 -5.71 -5.50 20.18
C ASP A 101 -5.86 -5.96 18.73
N GLN A 102 -5.55 -7.24 18.44
CA GLN A 102 -5.72 -7.83 17.13
C GLN A 102 -7.20 -7.84 16.76
N GLN A 103 -7.56 -6.97 15.82
CA GLN A 103 -8.88 -6.94 15.22
C GLN A 103 -8.87 -7.77 13.94
N VAL A 104 -9.91 -8.58 13.78
CA VAL A 104 -10.18 -9.25 12.51
C VAL A 104 -11.08 -8.34 11.68
N THR A 105 -10.57 -7.87 10.56
CA THR A 105 -11.38 -7.19 9.55
C THR A 105 -11.97 -8.21 8.60
N GLU A 106 -13.29 -8.27 8.51
CA GLU A 106 -14.00 -9.15 7.57
C GLU A 106 -14.44 -8.36 6.35
N LEU A 107 -13.98 -8.79 5.17
CA LEU A 107 -14.25 -8.13 3.90
C LEU A 107 -14.99 -9.10 2.98
N LYS A 108 -16.15 -8.70 2.46
CA LYS A 108 -16.81 -9.51 1.42
C LYS A 108 -15.99 -9.43 0.15
N TYR A 109 -15.65 -10.57 -0.41
CA TYR A 109 -14.85 -10.64 -1.63
C TYR A 109 -15.47 -11.57 -2.67
N ARG A 110 -15.06 -11.38 -3.92
CA ARG A 110 -15.26 -12.32 -5.03
C ARG A 110 -14.24 -12.04 -6.12
N PHE A 111 -14.03 -13.00 -7.01
CA PHE A 111 -13.37 -12.74 -8.28
C PHE A 111 -14.41 -12.44 -9.37
N ASP A 112 -14.16 -11.43 -10.19
CA ASP A 112 -14.97 -11.19 -11.40
C ASP A 112 -14.59 -12.15 -12.54
N LEU A 113 -15.27 -12.03 -13.68
CA LEU A 113 -15.01 -12.89 -14.85
C LEU A 113 -13.64 -12.64 -15.50
N SER A 114 -13.03 -11.49 -15.24
CA SER A 114 -11.69 -11.13 -15.71
C SER A 114 -10.60 -11.57 -14.73
N GLY A 115 -10.98 -12.14 -13.58
CA GLY A 115 -10.06 -12.55 -12.52
C GLY A 115 -9.68 -11.44 -11.56
N ASN A 116 -10.33 -10.27 -11.60
CA ASN A 116 -10.06 -9.18 -10.66
C ASN A 116 -10.65 -9.48 -9.29
N LEU A 117 -9.93 -9.06 -8.25
CA LEU A 117 -10.39 -9.17 -6.87
C LEU A 117 -11.34 -8.00 -6.56
N VAL A 118 -12.60 -8.34 -6.29
CA VAL A 118 -13.63 -7.36 -5.96
C VAL A 118 -13.91 -7.40 -4.47
N ILE A 119 -13.54 -6.34 -3.76
CA ILE A 119 -13.83 -6.17 -2.33
C ILE A 119 -15.04 -5.25 -2.16
N ARG A 120 -15.99 -5.67 -1.32
CA ARG A 120 -17.23 -4.93 -1.05
C ARG A 120 -17.35 -4.58 0.42
N SER A 121 -17.48 -3.29 0.69
CA SER A 121 -17.98 -2.77 1.96
C SER A 121 -19.47 -2.41 1.85
N GLU A 122 -20.09 -1.98 2.95
CA GLU A 122 -21.48 -1.50 2.93
C GLU A 122 -21.67 -0.26 2.04
N SER A 123 -20.62 0.54 1.86
CA SER A 123 -20.66 1.83 1.19
C SER A 123 -19.96 1.87 -0.16
N ASN A 124 -19.10 0.89 -0.48
CA ASN A 124 -18.30 0.93 -1.69
C ASN A 124 -17.94 -0.45 -2.24
N THR A 125 -17.59 -0.49 -3.53
CA THR A 125 -16.99 -1.65 -4.19
C THR A 125 -15.66 -1.20 -4.80
N ILE A 126 -14.59 -1.91 -4.48
CA ILE A 126 -13.24 -1.66 -4.99
C ILE A 126 -12.83 -2.85 -5.85
N ASN A 127 -12.25 -2.60 -7.02
CA ASN A 127 -11.86 -3.64 -7.97
C ASN A 127 -10.34 -3.63 -8.15
N PHE A 128 -9.66 -4.55 -7.48
CA PHE A 128 -8.23 -4.69 -7.60
C PHE A 128 -7.88 -5.52 -8.83
N SER A 129 -6.98 -4.99 -9.64
CA SER A 129 -6.36 -5.72 -10.75
C SER A 129 -5.13 -6.46 -10.24
N ARG A 130 -4.92 -7.68 -10.75
CA ARG A 130 -3.73 -8.46 -10.42
C ARG A 130 -2.52 -7.87 -11.14
N ILE A 131 -1.40 -7.74 -10.45
CA ILE A 131 -0.12 -7.37 -11.05
C ILE A 131 0.59 -8.65 -11.44
N ASP A 132 0.91 -8.83 -12.71
CA ASP A 132 1.64 -10.01 -13.19
C ASP A 132 3.16 -9.77 -13.05
N PRO A 133 3.86 -10.54 -12.19
CA PRO A 133 5.30 -10.40 -12.03
C PRO A 133 6.12 -10.84 -13.26
N GLN A 134 5.51 -11.58 -14.20
CA GLN A 134 6.17 -12.07 -15.42
C GLN A 134 6.10 -11.09 -16.59
N THR A 135 5.07 -10.24 -16.66
CA THR A 135 4.91 -9.33 -17.81
C THR A 135 5.51 -7.95 -17.61
N ASN A 136 5.98 -7.61 -16.40
CA ASN A 136 6.29 -6.23 -16.02
C ASN A 136 5.13 -5.26 -16.34
N ASP A 137 3.89 -5.77 -16.51
CA ASP A 137 2.69 -4.96 -16.62
C ASP A 137 2.35 -4.41 -15.24
N ILE A 138 3.18 -3.46 -14.81
CA ILE A 138 2.76 -2.42 -13.90
C ILE A 138 1.54 -1.79 -14.58
N PRO A 139 0.36 -1.74 -13.93
CA PRO A 139 -0.80 -1.07 -14.48
C PRO A 139 -0.37 0.29 -15.05
N GLU A 140 -0.75 0.56 -16.29
CA GLU A 140 -0.18 1.63 -17.16
C GLU A 140 -0.26 3.05 -16.56
N GLU A 141 -0.95 3.23 -15.43
CA GLU A 141 -0.73 4.36 -14.52
C GLU A 141 0.66 4.27 -13.87
N GLN A 142 1.60 4.87 -14.60
CA GLN A 142 2.97 5.13 -14.21
C GLN A 142 3.05 5.50 -12.71
N PRO A 143 3.89 4.83 -11.89
CA PRO A 143 4.19 5.30 -10.54
C PRO A 143 4.61 6.78 -10.52
N GLU A 144 5.12 7.31 -11.63
CA GLU A 144 5.47 8.72 -11.83
C GLU A 144 4.34 9.72 -11.52
N GLU A 145 3.08 9.41 -11.83
CA GLU A 145 1.96 10.29 -11.48
C GLU A 145 1.71 10.31 -9.97
N ALA A 146 1.94 9.19 -9.26
CA ALA A 146 1.80 9.11 -7.82
C ALA A 146 2.80 10.02 -7.09
N PHE A 147 3.98 10.24 -7.67
CA PHE A 147 4.98 11.16 -7.14
C PHE A 147 4.72 12.63 -7.47
N GLN A 148 3.86 12.95 -8.44
CA GLN A 148 3.75 14.32 -8.94
C GLN A 148 3.46 15.34 -7.82
N GLY A 149 4.29 16.36 -7.69
CA GLY A 149 4.11 17.44 -6.72
C GLY A 149 5.38 17.82 -5.95
N LEU A 150 5.23 18.76 -5.01
CA LEU A 150 6.31 19.25 -4.15
C LEU A 150 6.32 18.46 -2.83
N TYR A 151 7.47 17.90 -2.47
CA TYR A 151 7.70 17.12 -1.26
C TYR A 151 8.78 17.80 -0.43
N GLN A 152 8.48 18.08 0.85
CA GLN A 152 9.41 18.67 1.81
C GLN A 152 9.87 17.62 2.81
N GLY A 153 11.18 17.52 3.03
CA GLY A 153 11.75 16.72 4.10
C GLY A 153 11.26 17.20 5.46
N VAL A 154 10.78 16.26 6.28
CA VAL A 154 10.28 16.55 7.64
C VAL A 154 11.43 16.94 8.56
N GLU A 155 12.56 16.22 8.45
CA GLU A 155 13.74 16.40 9.28
C GLU A 155 14.84 17.21 8.59
N GLU A 156 14.76 17.29 7.27
CA GLU A 156 15.76 17.93 6.42
C GLU A 156 15.14 19.07 5.64
N ALA A 157 15.88 20.16 5.48
CA ALA A 157 15.44 21.29 4.67
C ALA A 157 15.70 21.07 3.17
N VAL A 158 15.31 19.88 2.69
CA VAL A 158 15.42 19.40 1.31
C VAL A 158 14.01 19.30 0.73
N PHE A 159 13.85 19.78 -0.51
CA PHE A 159 12.61 19.67 -1.26
C PHE A 159 12.85 18.90 -2.55
N TYR A 160 11.92 18.03 -2.90
CA TYR A 160 11.85 17.41 -4.21
C TYR A 160 10.56 17.84 -4.90
N TYR A 161 10.65 18.28 -6.15
CA TYR A 161 9.52 18.51 -7.02
C TYR A 161 9.54 17.49 -8.15
N PHE A 162 8.57 16.58 -8.15
CA PHE A 162 8.40 15.57 -9.18
C PHE A 162 7.41 16.09 -10.23
N HIS A 163 7.84 16.11 -11.49
CA HIS A 163 7.07 16.71 -12.58
C HIS A 163 6.01 15.74 -13.17
N GLY A 164 6.04 14.46 -12.77
CA GLY A 164 5.12 13.42 -13.27
C GLY A 164 5.48 12.87 -14.68
N ASN A 165 6.72 13.08 -15.12
CA ASN A 165 7.21 12.67 -16.44
C ASN A 165 8.69 12.24 -16.41
N GLY A 166 9.10 11.58 -15.32
CA GLY A 166 10.48 11.18 -15.07
C GLY A 166 11.44 12.32 -14.70
N ASN A 167 11.02 13.59 -14.71
CA ASN A 167 11.87 14.69 -14.25
C ASN A 167 11.67 15.01 -12.77
N VAL A 168 12.76 15.39 -12.10
CA VAL A 168 12.76 15.82 -10.69
C VAL A 168 13.63 17.05 -10.50
N SER A 169 13.19 17.96 -9.64
CA SER A 169 14.00 19.09 -9.16
C SER A 169 14.23 18.93 -7.67
N ARG A 170 15.46 19.07 -7.20
CA ARG A 170 15.81 19.10 -5.78
C ARG A 170 16.26 20.50 -5.39
N SER A 171 15.76 21.04 -4.29
CA SER A 171 16.30 22.27 -3.70
C SER A 171 16.61 22.06 -2.22
N THR A 172 17.53 22.86 -1.69
CA THR A 172 17.82 22.90 -0.25
C THR A 172 17.74 24.33 0.24
N THR A 173 17.23 24.57 1.44
CA THR A 173 17.22 25.94 2.02
C THR A 173 18.62 26.44 2.32
N SER A 174 19.61 25.56 2.38
CA SER A 174 20.99 25.90 2.76
C SER A 174 21.71 26.74 1.70
N ASN A 175 21.31 26.65 0.43
CA ASN A 175 22.05 27.25 -0.68
C ASN A 175 21.20 27.92 -1.75
N ASP A 176 19.86 27.93 -1.62
CA ASP A 176 18.91 28.47 -2.61
C ASP A 176 19.15 27.97 -4.05
N LYS A 177 19.80 26.81 -4.19
CA LYS A 177 20.06 26.18 -5.49
C LYS A 177 19.01 25.12 -5.77
N THR A 178 18.54 25.11 -7.01
CA THR A 178 17.73 24.03 -7.57
C THR A 178 18.61 23.19 -8.49
N TYR A 179 18.65 21.89 -8.21
CA TYR A 179 19.30 20.87 -9.01
C TYR A 179 18.22 20.16 -9.81
N ASN A 180 18.36 20.13 -11.13
CA ASN A 180 17.43 19.40 -11.99
C ASN A 180 18.03 18.04 -12.33
N GLY A 181 17.19 17.04 -12.44
CA GLY A 181 17.59 15.69 -12.75
C GLY A 181 16.41 14.87 -13.23
N THR A 182 16.63 13.57 -13.27
CA THR A 182 15.62 12.58 -13.63
C THR A 182 15.43 11.61 -12.48
N TYR A 183 14.28 10.95 -12.47
CA TYR A 183 14.01 9.84 -11.57
C TYR A 183 13.43 8.67 -12.36
N THR A 184 13.68 7.46 -11.85
CA THR A 184 13.09 6.23 -12.37
C THR A 184 12.55 5.42 -11.21
N VAL A 185 11.45 4.70 -11.47
CA VAL A 185 10.79 3.83 -10.49
C VAL A 185 10.80 2.41 -11.03
N SER A 186 11.28 1.47 -10.22
CA SER A 186 11.26 0.04 -10.53
C SER A 186 10.92 -0.74 -9.27
N GLY A 187 9.73 -1.37 -9.24
CA GLY A 187 9.20 -1.96 -8.02
C GLY A 187 9.07 -0.91 -6.91
N ASN A 188 9.67 -1.19 -5.74
CA ASN A 188 9.76 -0.27 -4.60
C ASN A 188 11.06 0.56 -4.60
N THR A 189 11.79 0.60 -5.71
CA THR A 189 13.05 1.33 -5.83
C THR A 189 12.84 2.63 -6.62
N LEU A 190 13.24 3.75 -6.02
CA LEU A 190 13.27 5.08 -6.63
C LEU A 190 14.72 5.49 -6.81
N SER A 191 15.14 5.74 -8.06
CA SER A 191 16.50 6.20 -8.36
C SER A 191 16.47 7.61 -8.90
N PHE A 192 17.21 8.52 -8.28
CA PHE A 192 17.49 9.85 -8.78
C PHE A 192 18.81 9.88 -9.55
N ASN A 193 18.83 10.69 -10.60
CA ASN A 193 20.02 10.97 -11.38
C ASN A 193 20.09 12.48 -11.64
N PHE A 194 21.01 13.13 -10.95
CA PHE A 194 21.39 14.54 -11.12
C PHE A 194 22.78 14.59 -11.79
N ASP A 195 23.15 15.73 -12.38
CA ASP A 195 24.35 15.87 -13.23
C ASP A 195 25.64 15.24 -12.64
N ASP A 196 25.85 15.35 -11.32
CA ASP A 196 27.06 14.89 -10.64
C ASP A 196 26.83 13.74 -9.65
N GLU A 197 25.59 13.27 -9.48
CA GLU A 197 25.25 12.28 -8.45
C GLU A 197 24.02 11.44 -8.80
N SER A 198 24.09 10.16 -8.43
CA SER A 198 22.94 9.28 -8.48
C SER A 198 22.69 8.68 -7.09
N HIS A 199 21.43 8.64 -6.71
CA HIS A 199 20.97 8.13 -5.43
C HIS A 199 19.87 7.13 -5.67
N THR A 200 19.93 5.99 -5.00
CA THR A 200 18.89 4.97 -5.06
C THR A 200 18.31 4.78 -3.68
N PHE A 201 16.98 4.80 -3.61
CA PHE A 201 16.21 4.63 -2.38
C PHE A 201 15.23 3.48 -2.54
N THR A 202 15.01 2.74 -1.47
CA THR A 202 13.72 2.06 -1.29
C THR A 202 12.70 3.12 -0.88
N PHE A 203 11.54 3.17 -1.53
CA PHE A 203 10.50 4.14 -1.18
C PHE A 203 9.24 3.46 -0.68
N ASN A 204 8.44 4.20 0.09
CA ASN A 204 7.11 3.82 0.54
C ASN A 204 6.21 5.05 0.58
N PHE A 205 4.97 4.95 0.11
CA PHE A 205 3.97 5.99 0.37
C PHE A 205 3.28 5.66 1.69
N ASP A 206 3.48 6.49 2.71
CA ASP A 206 2.84 6.29 4.00
C ASP A 206 1.36 6.70 3.95
N THR A 207 1.07 7.73 3.14
CA THR A 207 -0.27 8.21 2.79
C THR A 207 -0.20 8.88 1.40
N GLU A 208 -1.34 9.36 0.88
CA GLU A 208 -1.39 10.20 -0.33
C GLU A 208 -0.42 11.41 -0.32
N ASN A 209 -0.08 11.91 0.87
CA ASN A 209 0.71 13.12 1.05
C ASN A 209 2.01 12.87 1.83
N GLN A 210 2.40 11.61 2.04
CA GLN A 210 3.63 11.27 2.77
C GLN A 210 4.41 10.19 2.04
N LEU A 211 5.69 10.47 1.83
CA LEU A 211 6.66 9.63 1.14
C LEU A 211 7.83 9.38 2.08
N THR A 212 8.18 8.11 2.26
CA THR A 212 9.38 7.70 2.99
C THR A 212 10.42 7.19 2.01
N LEU A 213 11.66 7.68 2.13
CA LEU A 213 12.81 7.22 1.36
C LEU A 213 13.84 6.60 2.30
N SER A 214 14.31 5.39 2.01
CA SER A 214 15.38 4.71 2.76
C SER A 214 16.56 4.40 1.86
N ASN A 215 17.76 4.82 2.26
CA ASN A 215 18.99 4.51 1.52
C ASN A 215 19.53 3.11 1.87
N ASP A 216 20.61 2.70 1.19
CA ASP A 216 21.28 1.41 1.37
C ASP A 216 21.92 1.22 2.75
N THR A 217 22.22 2.31 3.46
CA THR A 217 22.71 2.29 4.85
C THR A 217 21.59 2.11 5.88
N GLY A 218 20.33 2.11 5.45
CA GLY A 218 19.15 2.01 6.33
C GLY A 218 18.75 3.33 6.98
N GLN A 219 19.32 4.46 6.54
CA GLN A 219 18.84 5.78 6.93
C GLN A 219 17.53 6.07 6.20
N THR A 220 16.53 6.50 6.96
CA THR A 220 15.18 6.80 6.47
C THR A 220 14.90 8.29 6.62
N THR A 221 14.35 8.90 5.57
CA THR A 221 13.91 10.29 5.56
C THR A 221 12.45 10.36 5.13
N HIS A 222 11.66 11.10 5.91
CA HIS A 222 10.24 11.33 5.65
C HIS A 222 10.03 12.62 4.90
N TYR A 223 9.15 12.59 3.91
CA TYR A 223 8.77 13.73 3.09
C TYR A 223 7.26 13.93 3.13
N LYS A 224 6.84 15.19 3.24
CA LYS A 224 5.44 15.59 3.18
C LYS A 224 5.15 16.36 1.90
N LYS A 225 4.10 15.97 1.19
CA LYS A 225 3.59 16.69 0.03
C LYS A 225 3.02 18.05 0.45
N ILE A 226 3.46 19.12 -0.21
CA ILE A 226 2.97 20.48 -0.06
C ILE A 226 2.10 20.80 -1.27
N ASN A 227 0.84 21.15 -0.99
CA ASN A 227 -0.12 21.63 -1.99
C ASN A 227 0.02 23.14 -2.20
#